data_AF-A0A509BII7-F1
#
_entry.id   AF-A0A509BII7-F1
#
_cell.length_a   1.000
_cell.length_b   1.000
_cell.length_c   1.000
_cell.angle_alpha   90.00
_cell.angle_beta   90.00
_cell.angle_gamma   90.00
#
_symmetry.space_group_name_H-M   'P 1'
#
loop_
_entity.id
_entity.type
_entity.pdbx_description
1 polymer ?
#
loop_
_entity_poly.entity_id
_entity_poly.type
_entity_poly.pdbx_seq_one_letter_code
_entity_poly.pdbx_strand_id
1 'polypeptide(L)'
;MRMGDIPLVPYYRPGDDRIARDLAALAARHQAFLLANHGPVVCGENLQEAANNTEELEETAKLIFYPWRTPDSLFNHRRNCAVKEITRCRVLPPICR
;
A
#
# COMPACT_ATOMS: atom_id res chain seq x y z
N MET A 1 5.50 -1.54 14.25
CA MET A 1 5.69 -1.03 12.87
C MET A 1 5.59 0.48 12.93
N ARG A 2 6.56 1.19 12.36
CA ARG A 2 6.72 2.66 12.46
C ARG A 2 5.79 3.44 11.52
N MET A 3 5.32 2.81 10.45
CA MET A 3 4.64 3.43 9.30
C MET A 3 3.18 3.87 9.49
N GLY A 4 2.58 3.61 10.65
CA GLY A 4 1.18 4.00 10.93
C GLY A 4 0.19 3.51 9.87
N ASP A 5 -0.83 4.32 9.59
CA ASP A 5 -1.81 4.05 8.55
C ASP A 5 -1.28 4.45 7.16
N ILE A 6 -1.46 3.55 6.18
CA ILE A 6 -0.95 3.72 4.81
C ILE A 6 -2.13 3.79 3.84
N PRO A 7 -2.41 4.97 3.25
CA PRO A 7 -3.51 5.11 2.29
C PRO A 7 -3.20 4.43 0.96
N LEU A 8 -4.24 3.87 0.34
CA LEU A 8 -4.20 3.38 -1.04
C LEU A 8 -4.69 4.47 -1.99
N VAL A 9 -3.83 4.88 -2.90
CA VAL A 9 -4.16 5.80 -3.99
C VAL A 9 -4.73 5.00 -5.17
N PRO A 10 -5.82 5.46 -5.80
CA PRO A 10 -6.37 4.84 -7.01
C PRO A 10 -5.34 4.72 -8.14
N TYR A 11 -5.60 3.80 -9.07
CA TYR A 11 -4.75 3.65 -10.24
C TYR A 11 -4.90 4.84 -11.19
N TYR A 12 -3.77 5.43 -11.55
CA TYR A 12 -3.64 6.40 -12.63
C TYR A 12 -2.54 5.95 -13.59
N ARG A 13 -2.47 6.52 -14.80
CA ARG A 13 -1.36 6.23 -15.72
C ARG A 13 -0.07 6.85 -15.16
N PRO A 14 1.10 6.18 -15.28
CA PRO A 14 2.37 6.80 -14.90
C PRO A 14 2.56 8.14 -15.61
N GLY A 15 2.91 9.19 -14.87
CA GLY A 15 3.05 10.55 -15.40
C GLY A 15 1.77 11.38 -15.45
N ASP A 16 0.64 10.89 -14.93
CA ASP A 16 -0.59 11.67 -14.77
C ASP A 16 -0.49 12.62 -13.56
N ASP A 17 -0.76 13.90 -13.77
CA ASP A 17 -0.73 14.95 -12.73
C ASP A 17 -1.63 14.64 -11.53
N ARG A 18 -2.67 13.83 -11.72
CA ARG A 18 -3.59 13.43 -10.64
C ARG A 18 -2.88 12.63 -9.54
N ILE A 19 -1.84 11.87 -9.88
CA ILE A 19 -1.02 11.15 -8.88
C ILE A 19 -0.41 12.15 -7.91
N ALA A 20 0.22 13.19 -8.43
CA ALA A 20 0.89 14.21 -7.62
C ALA A 20 -0.10 14.98 -6.75
N ARG A 21 -1.30 15.30 -7.28
CA ARG A 21 -2.35 16.00 -6.52
C ARG A 21 -2.88 15.16 -5.35
N ASP A 22 -3.16 13.88 -5.59
CA ASP A 22 -3.66 12.98 -4.55
C ASP A 22 -2.59 12.71 -3.49
N LEU A 23 -1.34 12.50 -3.90
CA LEU A 23 -0.22 12.34 -2.97
C LEU A 23 -0.01 13.60 -2.13
N ALA A 24 -0.02 14.79 -2.75
CA ALA A 24 0.17 16.05 -2.02
C ALA A 24 -0.93 16.29 -0.97
N ALA A 25 -2.17 15.92 -1.26
CA ALA A 25 -3.28 16.03 -0.30
C ALA A 25 -3.11 15.10 0.92
N LEU A 26 -2.52 13.91 0.71
CA LEU A 26 -2.31 12.91 1.75
C LEU A 26 -0.98 13.07 2.51
N ALA A 27 0.01 13.75 1.89
CA ALA A 27 1.35 13.96 2.44
C ALA A 27 1.40 14.72 3.76
N ALA A 28 0.36 15.51 4.08
CA ALA A 28 0.27 16.21 5.36
C ALA A 28 0.11 15.26 6.57
N ARG A 29 -0.32 14.02 6.36
CA ARG A 29 -0.69 13.09 7.45
C ARG A 29 0.00 11.73 7.38
N HIS A 30 0.56 11.37 6.21
CA HIS A 30 1.13 10.06 5.97
C HIS A 30 2.53 10.17 5.39
N GLN A 31 3.41 9.24 5.79
CA GLN A 31 4.79 9.16 5.31
C GLN A 31 4.98 8.10 4.22
N ALA A 32 4.00 7.23 4.01
CA ALA A 32 4.01 6.20 2.98
C ALA A 32 2.64 6.11 2.31
N PHE A 33 2.65 5.72 1.04
CA PHE A 33 1.47 5.59 0.19
C PHE A 33 1.58 4.32 -0.64
N LEU A 34 0.46 3.64 -0.84
CA LEU A 34 0.37 2.54 -1.79
C LEU A 34 -0.33 3.03 -3.05
N LEU A 35 0.39 3.03 -4.18
CA LEU A 35 -0.21 3.30 -5.47
C LEU A 35 -0.74 1.97 -6.03
N ALA A 36 -2.05 1.90 -6.29
CA ALA A 36 -2.64 0.70 -6.88
C ALA A 36 -1.91 0.33 -8.18
N ASN A 37 -1.37 -0.88 -8.27
CA ASN A 37 -0.61 -1.43 -9.39
C ASN A 37 0.70 -0.69 -9.78
N HIS A 38 1.22 0.22 -8.95
CA HIS A 38 2.54 0.86 -9.19
C HIS A 38 3.55 0.59 -8.08
N GLY A 39 3.06 0.28 -6.88
CA GLY A 39 3.90 0.01 -5.72
C GLY A 39 3.90 1.14 -4.69
N PRO A 40 4.84 1.11 -3.74
CA PRO A 40 4.89 2.07 -2.66
C PRO A 40 5.62 3.37 -3.05
N VAL A 41 5.17 4.48 -2.47
CA VAL A 41 5.90 5.75 -2.44
C VAL A 41 6.10 6.11 -0.98
N VAL A 42 7.34 6.43 -0.60
CA VAL A 42 7.71 6.68 0.80
C VAL A 42 8.49 7.98 0.90
N CYS A 43 8.21 8.74 1.95
CA CYS A 43 8.85 10.01 2.26
C CYS A 43 9.61 9.94 3.59
N GLY A 44 10.60 10.82 3.75
CA GLY A 44 11.38 11.01 4.97
C GLY A 44 12.04 12.38 4.95
N GLU A 45 12.50 12.86 6.10
CA GLU A 45 13.16 14.18 6.22
C GLU A 45 14.52 14.20 5.50
N ASN A 46 15.13 13.03 5.34
CA ASN A 46 16.37 12.83 4.61
C ASN A 46 16.37 11.46 3.90
N LEU A 47 17.33 11.24 3.00
CA LEU A 47 17.42 10.02 2.21
C LEU A 47 17.57 8.75 3.06
N GLN A 48 18.32 8.82 4.17
CA GLN A 48 18.49 7.67 5.06
C GLN A 48 17.18 7.29 5.73
N GLU A 49 16.43 8.28 6.21
CA GLU A 49 15.12 8.03 6.80
C GLU A 49 14.17 7.44 5.77
N ALA A 50 14.09 8.00 4.56
CA ALA A 50 13.24 7.47 3.50
C ALA A 50 13.60 6.01 3.14
N ALA A 51 14.89 5.66 3.13
CA ALA A 51 15.34 4.28 2.92
C ALA A 51 14.90 3.35 4.06
N ASN A 52 15.19 3.70 5.32
CA ASN A 52 14.78 2.92 6.50
C ASN A 52 13.26 2.72 6.53
N ASN A 53 12.53 3.77 6.18
CA ASN A 53 11.08 3.80 6.09
C ASN A 53 10.57 2.81 5.01
N THR A 54 11.24 2.76 3.87
CA THR A 54 10.91 1.81 2.79
C THR A 54 11.17 0.37 3.19
N GLU A 55 12.28 0.10 3.89
CA GLU A 55 12.60 -1.25 4.41
C GLU A 55 11.55 -1.75 5.41
N GLU A 56 11.15 -0.89 6.36
CA GLU A 56 10.09 -1.20 7.33
C GLU A 56 8.75 -1.53 6.66
N LEU A 57 8.41 -0.78 5.60
CA LEU A 57 7.20 -1.02 4.82
C LEU A 57 7.23 -2.39 4.13
N GLU A 58 8.34 -2.70 3.48
CA GLU A 58 8.52 -3.97 2.77
C GLU A 58 8.52 -5.16 3.75
N GLU A 59 9.19 -5.04 4.90
CA GLU A 59 9.22 -6.11 5.89
C GLU A 59 7.83 -6.34 6.53
N THR A 60 7.09 -5.26 6.74
CA THR A 60 5.68 -5.32 7.14
C THR A 60 4.83 -6.07 6.11
N ALA A 61 5.01 -5.76 4.82
CA ALA A 61 4.30 -6.44 3.74
C ALA A 61 4.63 -7.95 3.71
N LYS A 62 5.91 -8.32 3.84
CA LYS A 62 6.32 -9.72 3.94
C LYS A 62 5.71 -10.43 5.14
N LEU A 63 5.65 -9.80 6.32
CA LEU A 63 5.00 -10.41 7.48
C LEU A 63 3.50 -10.65 7.27
N ILE A 64 2.82 -9.73 6.55
CA ILE A 64 1.38 -9.84 6.24
C ILE A 64 1.12 -10.93 5.18
N PHE A 65 1.92 -10.97 4.12
CA PHE A 65 1.67 -11.81 2.94
C PHE A 65 2.45 -13.13 2.93
N TYR A 66 3.56 -13.21 3.68
CA TYR A 66 4.43 -14.37 3.78
C TYR A 66 4.59 -14.82 5.25
N PRO A 67 3.50 -15.18 5.95
CA PRO A 67 3.61 -15.73 7.29
C PRO A 67 4.30 -17.10 7.20
N TRP A 68 5.56 -17.16 7.61
CA TRP A 68 6.30 -18.40 7.77
C TRP A 68 5.55 -19.29 8.79
N ARG A 69 4.70 -20.19 8.28
CA ARG A 69 4.26 -21.42 8.95
C ARG A 69 3.22 -21.29 10.10
N THR A 70 2.12 -20.56 9.91
CA THR A 70 0.94 -20.65 10.81
C THR A 70 -0.35 -21.05 10.06
N PRO A 71 -1.19 -21.93 10.62
CA PRO A 71 -2.51 -22.24 10.06
C PRO A 71 -3.43 -21.03 10.17
N ASP A 72 -4.15 -20.72 9.09
CA ASP A 72 -4.89 -19.48 8.78
C ASP A 72 -6.00 -19.03 9.78
N SER A 73 -6.19 -19.70 10.90
CA SER A 73 -7.40 -19.57 11.73
C SER A 73 -7.46 -18.31 12.60
N LEU A 74 -6.34 -17.65 12.92
CA LEU A 74 -6.33 -16.47 13.79
C LEU A 74 -6.29 -15.12 13.06
N PHE A 75 -6.02 -15.09 11.75
CA PHE A 75 -5.76 -13.85 11.00
C PHE A 75 -6.92 -13.43 10.06
N ASN A 76 -7.99 -14.23 9.96
CA ASN A 76 -8.99 -14.08 8.90
C ASN A 76 -10.10 -13.05 9.17
N HIS A 77 -10.33 -12.62 10.42
CA HIS A 77 -11.51 -11.80 10.72
C HIS A 77 -11.35 -10.30 10.39
N ARG A 78 -10.12 -9.75 10.37
CA ARG A 78 -9.83 -8.34 10.01
C ARG A 78 -9.30 -8.13 8.58
N ARG A 79 -8.69 -9.15 7.93
CA ARG A 79 -8.22 -9.04 6.52
C ARG A 79 -9.33 -8.71 5.53
N ASN A 80 -10.54 -9.23 5.78
CA ASN A 80 -11.65 -9.09 4.84
C ASN A 80 -12.18 -7.66 4.69
N CYS A 81 -11.75 -6.69 5.51
CA CYS A 81 -12.11 -5.28 5.29
C CYS A 81 -10.98 -4.52 4.60
N ALA A 82 -9.75 -4.56 5.13
CA ALA A 82 -8.63 -3.78 4.60
C ALA A 82 -8.10 -4.28 3.24
N VAL A 83 -7.99 -5.60 3.04
CA VAL A 83 -7.55 -6.15 1.73
C VAL A 83 -8.65 -6.02 0.69
N LYS A 84 -9.94 -6.07 1.10
CA LYS A 84 -11.05 -5.81 0.18
C LYS A 84 -11.08 -4.36 -0.30
N GLU A 85 -10.59 -3.40 0.45
CA GLU A 85 -10.44 -2.02 -0.05
C GLU A 85 -9.28 -1.89 -1.03
N ILE A 86 -8.15 -2.56 -0.77
CA ILE A 86 -6.99 -2.61 -1.69
C ILE A 86 -7.32 -3.30 -3.03
N THR A 87 -8.18 -4.31 -3.01
CA THR A 87 -8.58 -5.09 -4.20
C THR A 87 -9.93 -4.65 -4.81
N ARG A 88 -10.63 -3.66 -4.23
CA ARG A 88 -11.90 -3.13 -4.77
C ARG A 88 -11.73 -2.09 -5.89
N CYS A 89 -10.51 -1.82 -6.32
CA CYS A 89 -10.30 -1.21 -7.63
C CYS A 89 -10.78 -2.23 -8.68
N ARG A 90 -12.01 -2.05 -9.18
CA ARG A 90 -12.57 -2.75 -10.36
C ARG A 90 -11.58 -2.67 -11.51
N VAL A 91 -10.65 -3.61 -11.58
CA VAL A 91 -10.05 -4.02 -12.84
C VAL A 91 -11.23 -4.61 -13.61
N LEU A 92 -11.54 -4.01 -14.76
CA LEU A 92 -12.51 -4.51 -15.74
C LEU A 92 -12.41 -6.03 -15.86
N PRO A 93 -13.54 -6.76 -15.91
CA PRO A 93 -13.48 -8.21 -16.01
C PRO A 93 -12.72 -8.58 -17.30
N PRO A 94 -11.74 -9.51 -17.25
CA PRO A 94 -11.26 -10.11 -18.48
C PRO A 94 -12.43 -10.88 -19.08
N ILE A 95 -12.66 -10.63 -20.36
CA ILE A 95 -13.56 -11.41 -21.21
C ILE A 95 -13.04 -12.86 -21.16
N CYS A 96 -13.67 -13.70 -20.35
CA CYS A 96 -13.59 -15.15 -20.48
C CYS A 96 -15.01 -15.70 -20.51
N ARG A 97 -15.41 -16.13 -21.72
CA ARG A 97 -16.39 -17.20 -21.89
C ARG A 97 -15.85 -18.49 -21.32
#